data_AF-A0A7C2R0T3-F1
#
_entry.id   AF-A0A7C2R0T3-F1
#
_cell.length_a   1.000
_cell.length_b   1.000
_cell.length_c   1.000
_cell.angle_alpha   90.00
_cell.angle_beta   90.00
_cell.angle_gamma   90.00
#
_symmetry.space_group_name_H-M   'P 1'
#
loop_
_entity.id
_entity.type
_entity.pdbx_description
1 polymer ?
#
loop_
_entity_poly.entity_id
_entity_poly.type
_entity_poly.pdbx_seq_one_letter_code
_entity_poly.pdbx_strand_id
1 'polypeptide(L)'
;MNLSVEALAKATLELDPLPEVSCALLQDLLEETSGLKETLAEWVQLDPVLSLHLLHLANSRSFGEPGRVQTIEEAFLVLEPETIRDALLSQVSRISLEPKPSVGALNDQYLFWKHSLACARLTAALARATDFAEPAVAYLAGLLHDVAKITLYRRHPERYRAVFEFMDRQKAHLFEAEAHVFDSNHSA
;
A
#
# COMPACT_ATOMS: atom_id res chain seq x y z
N MET A 1 21.30 -1.88 -11.86
CA MET A 1 20.25 -2.93 -11.75
C MET A 1 18.94 -2.22 -12.01
N ASN A 2 18.32 -2.41 -13.17
CA ASN A 2 17.07 -1.72 -13.51
C ASN A 2 15.99 -2.17 -12.53
N LEU A 3 15.42 -1.24 -11.77
CA LEU A 3 14.19 -1.44 -11.01
C LEU A 3 13.05 -1.55 -12.02
N SER A 4 12.74 -2.76 -12.49
CA SER A 4 11.54 -2.95 -13.30
C SER A 4 10.30 -2.67 -12.43
N VAL A 5 9.26 -2.09 -13.03
CA VAL A 5 7.97 -1.82 -12.38
C VAL A 5 7.42 -3.10 -11.73
N GLU A 6 7.60 -4.25 -12.38
CA GLU A 6 7.21 -5.56 -11.85
C GLU A 6 7.98 -5.95 -10.57
N ALA A 7 9.29 -5.66 -10.52
CA ALA A 7 10.11 -5.95 -9.34
C ALA A 7 9.72 -5.05 -8.15
N LEU A 8 9.36 -3.80 -8.43
CA LEU A 8 8.84 -2.86 -7.42
C LEU A 8 7.45 -3.30 -6.94
N ALA A 9 6.53 -3.62 -7.84
CA ALA A 9 5.20 -4.12 -7.48
C ALA A 9 5.29 -5.37 -6.57
N LYS A 10 6.15 -6.34 -6.94
CA LYS A 10 6.38 -7.52 -6.10
C LYS A 10 7.01 -7.16 -4.75
N ALA A 11 7.91 -6.19 -4.72
CA ALA A 11 8.54 -5.73 -3.49
C ALA A 11 7.56 -5.03 -2.55
N THR A 12 6.59 -4.31 -3.09
CA THR A 12 5.55 -3.64 -2.32
C THR A 12 4.62 -4.66 -1.65
N LEU A 13 4.43 -5.83 -2.25
CA LEU A 13 3.74 -6.98 -1.64
C LEU A 13 4.56 -7.67 -0.52
N GLU A 14 5.75 -7.16 -0.19
CA GLU A 14 6.51 -7.61 0.98
C GLU A 14 6.53 -6.57 2.11
N LEU A 15 5.77 -5.49 1.95
CA LEU A 15 5.51 -4.58 3.04
C LEU A 15 4.59 -5.24 4.07
N ASP A 16 4.73 -4.77 5.30
CA ASP A 16 3.91 -5.19 6.42
C ASP A 16 2.81 -4.14 6.56
N PRO A 17 1.56 -4.55 6.83
CA PRO A 17 0.52 -3.63 7.27
C PRO A 17 0.90 -2.95 8.59
N LEU A 18 0.18 -1.88 8.94
CA LEU A 18 0.40 -1.20 10.20
C LEU A 18 0.13 -2.16 11.39
N PRO A 19 0.99 -2.24 12.42
CA PRO A 19 0.80 -3.17 13.54
C PRO A 19 -0.56 -3.04 14.22
N GLU A 20 -1.07 -1.82 14.42
CA GLU A 20 -2.36 -1.56 15.04
C GLU A 20 -3.54 -2.10 14.20
N VAL A 21 -3.50 -1.87 12.88
CA VAL A 21 -4.51 -2.42 11.96
C VAL A 21 -4.45 -3.94 11.98
N SER A 22 -3.25 -4.50 12.01
CA SER A 22 -3.02 -5.94 11.98
C SER A 22 -3.52 -6.66 13.23
N CYS A 23 -3.27 -6.08 14.40
CA CYS A 23 -3.76 -6.60 15.67
C CYS A 23 -5.29 -6.62 15.71
N ALA A 24 -5.94 -5.53 15.30
CA ALA A 24 -7.40 -5.45 15.27
C ALA A 24 -7.99 -6.41 14.23
N LEU A 25 -7.39 -6.48 13.04
CA LEU A 25 -7.77 -7.42 11.99
C LEU A 25 -7.66 -8.89 12.46
N LEU A 26 -6.59 -9.26 13.17
CA LEU A 26 -6.46 -10.60 13.74
C LEU A 26 -7.56 -10.93 14.74
N GLN A 27 -7.93 -9.97 15.59
CA GLN A 27 -9.01 -10.18 16.56
C GLN A 27 -10.33 -10.49 15.82
N ASP A 28 -10.68 -9.67 14.84
CA ASP A 28 -11.91 -9.87 14.07
C ASP A 28 -11.90 -11.18 13.25
N LEU A 29 -10.75 -11.56 12.69
CA LEU A 29 -10.59 -12.82 11.96
C LEU A 29 -10.70 -14.07 12.84
N LEU A 30 -10.45 -13.95 14.16
CA LEU A 30 -10.54 -15.05 15.13
C LEU A 30 -11.92 -15.17 15.77
N GLU A 31 -12.68 -14.08 15.86
CA GLU A 31 -13.95 -14.04 16.59
C GLU A 31 -15.17 -14.59 15.79
N GLU A 32 -15.00 -15.00 14.52
CA GLU A 32 -16.04 -15.60 13.64
C GLU A 32 -17.43 -14.95 13.77
N THR A 33 -17.47 -13.61 13.73
CA THR A 33 -18.70 -12.84 13.93
C THR A 33 -19.50 -12.69 12.64
N SER A 34 -20.83 -12.56 12.77
CA SER A 34 -21.70 -12.16 11.66
C SER A 34 -21.34 -10.76 11.16
N GLY A 35 -21.19 -10.56 9.84
CA GLY A 35 -20.77 -9.27 9.26
C GLY A 35 -19.24 -9.12 9.09
N LEU A 36 -18.49 -10.23 9.21
CA LEU A 36 -17.04 -10.25 9.01
C LEU A 36 -16.63 -9.60 7.68
N LYS A 37 -17.42 -9.77 6.61
CA LYS A 37 -17.07 -9.23 5.28
C LYS A 37 -16.97 -7.70 5.29
N GLU A 38 -17.96 -7.02 5.86
CA GLU A 38 -18.00 -5.56 5.97
C GLU A 38 -16.86 -5.05 6.86
N THR A 39 -16.65 -5.69 8.02
CA THR A 39 -15.55 -5.35 8.93
C THR A 39 -14.18 -5.51 8.27
N LEU A 40 -13.95 -6.60 7.53
CA LEU A 40 -12.70 -6.81 6.79
C LEU A 40 -12.51 -5.74 5.71
N ALA A 41 -13.58 -5.35 5.00
CA ALA A 41 -13.50 -4.30 3.99
C ALA A 41 -13.09 -2.95 4.61
N GLU A 42 -13.56 -2.62 5.81
CA GLU A 42 -13.15 -1.43 6.53
C GLU A 42 -11.65 -1.46 6.86
N TRP A 43 -11.14 -2.56 7.41
CA TRP A 43 -9.71 -2.70 7.72
C TRP A 43 -8.83 -2.61 6.49
N VAL A 44 -9.22 -3.28 5.40
CA VAL A 44 -8.47 -3.25 4.15
C VAL A 44 -8.40 -1.82 3.60
N GLN A 45 -9.50 -1.07 3.61
CA GLN A 45 -9.55 0.30 3.10
C GLN A 45 -8.70 1.29 3.91
N LEU A 46 -8.38 0.99 5.17
CA LEU A 46 -7.58 1.84 6.04
C LEU A 46 -6.07 1.61 5.87
N ASP A 47 -5.66 0.53 5.19
CA ASP A 47 -4.26 0.14 5.07
C ASP A 47 -3.83 -0.02 3.59
N PRO A 48 -2.89 0.79 3.09
CA PRO A 48 -2.41 0.71 1.71
C PRO A 48 -1.79 -0.66 1.36
N VAL A 49 -1.14 -1.33 2.32
CA VAL A 49 -0.50 -2.63 2.07
C VAL A 49 -1.55 -3.73 1.94
N LEU A 50 -2.55 -3.77 2.82
CA LEU A 50 -3.66 -4.73 2.71
C LEU A 50 -4.47 -4.48 1.44
N SER A 51 -4.78 -3.22 1.14
CA SER A 51 -5.47 -2.83 -0.09
C SER A 51 -4.74 -3.32 -1.34
N LEU A 52 -3.43 -3.07 -1.43
CA LEU A 52 -2.62 -3.51 -2.57
C LEU A 52 -2.59 -5.04 -2.71
N HIS A 53 -2.44 -5.77 -1.60
CA HIS A 53 -2.43 -7.22 -1.62
C HIS A 53 -3.75 -7.80 -2.14
N LEU A 54 -4.87 -7.28 -1.65
CA LEU A 54 -6.18 -7.78 -2.05
C LEU A 54 -6.46 -7.49 -3.52
N LEU A 55 -6.11 -6.29 -4.00
CA LEU A 55 -6.22 -5.94 -5.41
C LEU A 55 -5.33 -6.79 -6.31
N HIS A 56 -4.10 -7.06 -5.89
CA HIS A 56 -3.19 -7.92 -6.64
C HIS A 56 -3.76 -9.35 -6.76
N LEU A 57 -4.34 -9.87 -5.68
CA LEU A 57 -4.98 -11.18 -5.67
C LEU A 57 -6.21 -11.22 -6.58
N ALA A 58 -7.10 -10.23 -6.46
CA ALA A 58 -8.32 -10.11 -7.27
C ALA A 58 -8.04 -9.97 -8.77
N ASN A 59 -6.91 -9.34 -9.12
CA ASN A 59 -6.45 -9.19 -10.51
C ASN A 59 -5.54 -10.35 -10.99
N SER A 60 -5.34 -11.39 -10.17
CA SER A 60 -4.55 -12.55 -10.59
C SER A 60 -5.34 -13.41 -11.56
N ARG A 61 -4.63 -14.17 -12.42
CA ARG A 61 -5.24 -15.07 -13.41
C ARG A 61 -6.22 -16.10 -12.82
N SER A 62 -6.09 -16.41 -11.53
CA SER A 62 -6.97 -17.37 -10.85
C SER A 62 -8.36 -16.82 -10.56
N PHE A 63 -8.51 -15.49 -10.45
CA PHE A 63 -9.76 -14.85 -10.04
C PHE A 63 -10.31 -13.87 -11.09
N GLY A 64 -9.50 -13.41 -12.04
CA GLY A 64 -9.98 -12.49 -13.07
C GLY A 64 -8.95 -12.16 -14.15
N GLU A 65 -9.32 -11.18 -14.97
CA GLU A 65 -8.41 -10.57 -15.94
C GLU A 65 -7.56 -9.48 -15.26
N PRO A 66 -6.24 -9.45 -15.49
CA PRO A 66 -5.37 -8.43 -14.92
C PRO A 66 -5.84 -7.02 -15.26
N GLY A 67 -5.95 -6.17 -14.23
CA GLY A 67 -6.30 -4.74 -14.37
C GLY A 67 -7.80 -4.44 -14.41
N ARG A 68 -8.66 -5.45 -14.26
CA ARG A 68 -10.11 -5.28 -14.25
C ARG A 68 -10.64 -4.75 -12.91
N VAL A 69 -10.10 -5.21 -11.79
CA VAL A 69 -10.56 -4.84 -10.44
C VAL A 69 -9.80 -3.60 -9.97
N GLN A 70 -10.53 -2.51 -9.73
CA GLN A 70 -9.96 -1.19 -9.44
C GLN A 70 -10.39 -0.63 -8.07
N THR A 71 -11.29 -1.31 -7.36
CA THR A 71 -11.75 -0.90 -6.02
C THR A 71 -11.71 -2.06 -5.03
N ILE A 72 -11.71 -1.74 -3.73
CA ILE A 72 -11.77 -2.78 -2.68
C ILE A 72 -13.12 -3.48 -2.72
N GLU A 73 -14.20 -2.73 -2.95
CA GLU A 73 -15.55 -3.26 -3.09
C GLU A 73 -15.62 -4.28 -4.22
N GLU A 74 -15.04 -3.99 -5.39
CA GLU A 74 -14.95 -4.95 -6.50
C GLU A 74 -14.12 -6.18 -6.13
N ALA A 75 -13.01 -6.02 -5.41
CA ALA A 75 -12.21 -7.15 -4.95
C ALA A 75 -13.02 -8.07 -4.03
N PHE A 76 -13.83 -7.50 -3.13
CA PHE A 76 -14.75 -8.24 -2.26
C PHE A 76 -15.94 -8.88 -3.00
N LEU A 77 -16.25 -8.45 -4.23
CA LEU A 77 -17.27 -9.09 -5.09
C LEU A 77 -16.69 -10.26 -5.89
N VAL A 78 -15.42 -10.19 -6.27
CA VAL A 78 -14.75 -11.21 -7.10
C VAL A 78 -14.15 -12.33 -6.26
N LEU A 79 -13.69 -12.03 -5.04
CA LEU A 79 -13.04 -13.01 -4.16
C LEU A 79 -14.04 -13.69 -3.23
N GLU A 80 -13.89 -15.00 -3.08
CA GLU A 80 -14.64 -15.76 -2.07
C GLU A 80 -14.22 -15.36 -0.65
N PRO A 81 -15.15 -15.36 0.34
CA PRO A 81 -14.86 -14.94 1.71
C PRO A 81 -13.64 -15.63 2.34
N GLU A 82 -13.50 -16.94 2.13
CA GLU A 82 -12.38 -17.74 2.63
C GLU A 82 -11.05 -17.31 2.00
N THR A 83 -11.06 -16.93 0.72
CA THR A 83 -9.87 -16.44 0.02
C THR A 83 -9.42 -15.09 0.59
N ILE A 84 -10.37 -14.20 0.91
CA ILE A 84 -10.08 -12.92 1.56
C ILE A 84 -9.49 -13.17 2.95
N ARG A 85 -10.13 -14.03 3.75
CA ARG A 85 -9.68 -14.41 5.10
C ARG A 85 -8.24 -14.95 5.06
N ASP A 86 -7.96 -15.90 4.19
CA ASP A 86 -6.64 -16.53 4.08
C ASP A 86 -5.56 -15.53 3.61
N ALA A 87 -5.90 -14.65 2.66
CA ALA A 87 -4.99 -13.62 2.19
C ALA A 87 -4.62 -12.63 3.31
N LEU A 88 -5.60 -12.18 4.09
CA LEU A 88 -5.39 -11.25 5.20
C LEU A 88 -4.60 -11.91 6.34
N LEU A 89 -4.95 -13.14 6.73
CA LEU A 89 -4.17 -13.92 7.70
C LEU A 89 -2.72 -14.14 7.25
N SER A 90 -2.52 -14.41 5.96
CA SER A 90 -1.18 -14.57 5.41
C SER A 90 -0.36 -13.27 5.48
N GLN A 91 -0.96 -12.09 5.37
CA GLN A 91 -0.22 -10.84 5.52
C GLN A 91 0.10 -10.54 6.97
N VAL A 92 -0.86 -10.72 7.87
CA VAL A 92 -0.64 -10.41 9.28
C VAL A 92 0.35 -11.40 9.93
N SER A 93 0.35 -12.66 9.53
CA SER A 93 1.32 -13.66 10.02
C SER A 93 2.77 -13.39 9.60
N ARG A 94 2.99 -12.54 8.59
CA ARG A 94 4.34 -12.14 8.14
C ARG A 94 4.92 -10.97 8.92
N ILE A 95 4.13 -10.35 9.81
CA ILE A 95 4.59 -9.20 10.59
C ILE A 95 5.77 -9.63 11.43
N SER A 96 6.93 -9.10 11.09
CA SER A 96 8.12 -9.30 11.89
C SER A 96 8.01 -8.43 13.13
N LEU A 97 8.02 -9.08 14.30
CA LEU A 97 8.16 -8.40 15.59
C LEU A 97 9.58 -7.87 15.81
N GLU A 98 10.52 -8.16 14.90
CA GLU A 98 11.89 -7.67 14.99
C GLU A 98 11.99 -6.19 14.53
N PRO A 99 12.81 -5.37 15.22
CA PRO A 99 13.05 -4.00 14.81
C PRO A 99 13.64 -3.97 13.40
N LYS A 100 12.95 -3.31 12.46
CA LYS A 100 13.44 -3.20 11.08
C LYS A 100 14.56 -2.15 10.99
N PRO A 101 15.60 -2.37 10.18
CA PRO A 101 16.67 -1.40 9.99
C PRO A 101 16.10 -0.03 9.65
N SER A 102 16.48 0.99 10.43
CA SER A 102 16.01 2.36 10.28
C SER A 102 17.12 3.24 9.72
N VAL A 103 16.79 4.06 8.72
CA VAL A 103 17.70 5.05 8.13
C VAL A 103 16.98 6.39 7.97
N GLY A 104 16.98 7.23 9.00
CA GLY A 104 16.57 8.64 8.88
C GLY A 104 15.05 8.91 9.04
N ALA A 105 14.58 10.05 8.50
CA ALA A 105 13.30 10.69 8.82
C ALA A 105 12.03 10.02 8.24
N LEU A 106 12.16 9.04 7.34
CA LEU A 106 11.03 8.21 6.85
C LEU A 106 10.59 7.12 7.85
N ASN A 107 11.14 7.15 9.07
CA ASN A 107 10.95 6.12 10.08
C ASN A 107 9.52 6.01 10.62
N ASP A 108 8.67 6.97 10.30
CA ASP A 108 7.32 6.99 10.81
C ASP A 108 6.38 6.37 9.78
N GLN A 109 6.37 5.02 9.74
CA GLN A 109 5.36 4.27 9.00
C GLN A 109 3.97 4.80 9.34
N TYR A 110 3.72 5.17 10.59
CA TYR A 110 2.46 5.75 10.97
C TYR A 110 2.17 7.12 10.31
N LEU A 111 3.17 8.01 10.14
CA LEU A 111 3.02 9.23 9.33
C LEU A 111 2.76 8.93 7.86
N PHE A 112 3.43 7.94 7.28
CA PHE A 112 3.14 7.52 5.90
C PHE A 112 1.70 7.04 5.77
N TRP A 113 1.25 6.14 6.65
CA TRP A 113 -0.11 5.61 6.61
C TRP A 113 -1.15 6.73 6.80
N LYS A 114 -0.88 7.67 7.73
CA LYS A 114 -1.69 8.88 7.88
C LYS A 114 -1.75 9.72 6.62
N HIS A 115 -0.61 9.93 5.97
CA HIS A 115 -0.54 10.66 4.71
C HIS A 115 -1.35 9.96 3.61
N SER A 116 -1.14 8.66 3.41
CA SER A 116 -1.89 7.84 2.44
C SER A 116 -3.39 7.91 2.69
N LEU A 117 -3.84 7.73 3.93
CA LEU A 117 -5.27 7.77 4.28
C LEU A 117 -5.86 9.18 4.10
N ALA A 118 -5.11 10.23 4.43
CA ALA A 118 -5.52 11.61 4.19
C ALA A 118 -5.69 11.88 2.68
N CYS A 119 -4.70 11.47 1.88
CA CYS A 119 -4.74 11.56 0.42
C CYS A 119 -5.92 10.79 -0.17
N ALA A 120 -6.18 9.56 0.29
CA ALA A 120 -7.34 8.76 -0.11
C ALA A 120 -8.67 9.47 0.15
N ARG A 121 -8.84 10.03 1.36
CA ARG A 121 -10.06 10.77 1.72
C ARG A 121 -10.22 12.06 0.92
N LEU A 122 -9.13 12.81 0.72
CA LEU A 122 -9.14 14.07 -0.03
C LEU A 122 -9.45 13.83 -1.52
N THR A 123 -8.79 12.85 -2.14
CA THR A 123 -9.02 12.50 -3.55
C THR A 123 -10.45 12.03 -3.78
N ALA A 124 -11.00 11.20 -2.89
CA ALA A 124 -12.41 10.79 -2.96
C ALA A 124 -13.39 11.96 -2.79
N ALA A 125 -13.08 12.90 -1.88
CA ALA A 125 -13.89 14.10 -1.66
C ALA A 125 -13.84 15.04 -2.88
N LEU A 126 -12.65 15.23 -3.46
CA LEU A 126 -12.46 16.00 -4.69
C LEU A 126 -13.18 15.36 -5.88
N ALA A 127 -13.09 14.04 -6.03
CA ALA A 127 -13.81 13.32 -7.07
C ALA A 127 -15.33 13.58 -6.99
N ARG A 128 -15.91 13.47 -5.80
CA ARG A 128 -17.34 13.81 -5.58
C ARG A 128 -17.65 15.27 -5.83
N ALA A 129 -16.78 16.19 -5.41
CA ALA A 129 -16.99 17.62 -5.56
C ALA A 129 -16.84 18.12 -7.02
N THR A 130 -16.19 17.33 -7.87
CA THR A 130 -15.92 17.66 -9.27
C THR A 130 -16.72 16.78 -10.25
N ASP A 131 -17.70 16.01 -9.76
CA ASP A 131 -18.49 15.06 -10.53
C ASP A 131 -17.64 14.04 -11.32
N PHE A 132 -16.47 13.68 -10.79
CA PHE A 132 -15.69 12.56 -11.31
C PHE A 132 -16.44 11.26 -11.05
N ALA A 133 -16.59 10.44 -12.09
CA ALA A 133 -17.49 9.28 -12.09
C ALA A 133 -17.12 8.20 -11.06
N GLU A 134 -15.84 8.11 -10.65
CA GLU A 134 -15.33 6.97 -9.89
C GLU A 134 -14.60 7.39 -8.58
N PRO A 135 -15.32 7.85 -7.55
CA PRO A 135 -14.70 8.27 -6.29
C PRO A 135 -13.93 7.17 -5.54
N ALA A 136 -14.33 5.90 -5.69
CA ALA A 136 -13.64 4.76 -5.07
C ALA A 136 -12.27 4.49 -5.74
N VAL A 137 -12.19 4.64 -7.06
CA VAL A 137 -10.92 4.57 -7.80
C VAL A 137 -10.02 5.74 -7.39
N ALA A 138 -10.58 6.95 -7.26
CA ALA A 138 -9.84 8.12 -6.77
C ALA A 138 -9.31 7.91 -5.34
N TYR A 139 -10.14 7.36 -4.44
CA TYR A 139 -9.74 7.00 -3.08
C TYR A 139 -8.51 6.08 -3.10
N LEU A 140 -8.59 5.00 -3.87
CA LEU A 140 -7.53 4.02 -3.93
C LEU A 140 -6.24 4.60 -4.54
N ALA A 141 -6.37 5.43 -5.57
CA ALA A 141 -5.23 6.15 -6.15
C ALA A 141 -4.55 7.02 -5.07
N GLY A 142 -5.31 7.77 -4.29
CA GLY A 142 -4.77 8.56 -3.17
C GLY A 142 -4.12 7.68 -2.09
N LEU A 143 -4.69 6.52 -1.78
CA LEU A 143 -4.17 5.58 -0.79
C LEU A 143 -2.82 4.99 -1.21
N LEU A 144 -2.68 4.61 -2.48
CA LEU A 144 -1.54 3.84 -2.99
C LEU A 144 -0.44 4.69 -3.64
N HIS A 145 -0.67 5.98 -3.94
CA HIS A 145 0.23 6.78 -4.80
C HIS A 145 1.70 6.81 -4.36
N ASP A 146 1.95 6.67 -3.05
CA ASP A 146 3.29 6.78 -2.47
C ASP A 146 3.86 5.45 -1.97
N VAL A 147 3.17 4.32 -2.18
CA VAL A 147 3.55 3.01 -1.61
C VAL A 147 4.93 2.53 -2.08
N ALA A 148 5.36 2.95 -3.27
CA ALA A 148 6.69 2.67 -3.79
C ALA A 148 7.80 3.37 -3.00
N LYS A 149 7.55 4.52 -2.33
CA LYS A 149 8.54 5.22 -1.49
C LYS A 149 9.01 4.32 -0.34
N ILE A 150 8.06 3.73 0.39
CA ILE A 150 8.39 2.79 1.47
C ILE A 150 9.11 1.56 0.94
N THR A 151 8.69 1.07 -0.22
CA THR A 151 9.31 -0.10 -0.86
C THR A 151 10.78 0.15 -1.17
N LEU A 152 11.09 1.28 -1.84
CA LEU A 152 12.46 1.69 -2.16
C LEU A 152 13.29 1.90 -0.91
N TYR A 153 12.72 2.56 0.09
CA TYR A 153 13.37 2.81 1.38
C TYR A 153 13.76 1.51 2.10
N ARG A 154 12.82 0.56 2.23
CA ARG A 154 13.05 -0.71 2.95
C ARG A 154 13.97 -1.66 2.19
N ARG A 155 13.90 -1.68 0.86
CA ARG A 155 14.74 -2.56 0.01
C ARG A 155 16.16 -2.04 -0.17
N HIS A 156 16.34 -0.72 -0.21
CA HIS A 156 17.62 -0.09 -0.54
C HIS A 156 17.98 1.04 0.42
N PRO A 157 18.06 0.78 1.73
CA PRO A 157 18.23 1.83 2.76
C PRO A 157 19.46 2.72 2.51
N GLU A 158 20.60 2.15 2.12
CA GLU A 158 21.81 2.93 1.83
C GLU A 158 21.70 3.79 0.57
N ARG A 159 21.03 3.30 -0.48
CA ARG A 159 20.79 4.12 -1.67
C ARG A 159 19.77 5.22 -1.36
N TYR A 160 18.73 4.92 -0.58
CA TYR A 160 17.75 5.91 -0.17
C TYR A 160 18.36 6.97 0.76
N ARG A 161 19.40 6.62 1.55
CA ARG A 161 20.23 7.61 2.25
C ARG A 161 20.91 8.56 1.28
N ALA A 162 21.47 8.06 0.18
CA ALA A 162 22.07 8.90 -0.86
C ALA A 162 21.05 9.83 -1.55
N VAL A 163 19.77 9.42 -1.64
CA VAL A 163 18.68 10.31 -2.11
C VAL A 163 18.56 11.52 -1.18
N PHE A 164 18.49 11.31 0.14
CA PHE A 164 18.42 12.42 1.10
C PHE A 164 19.66 13.31 1.07
N GLU A 165 20.85 12.72 0.97
CA GLU A 165 22.10 13.47 0.85
C GLU A 165 22.12 14.33 -0.43
N PHE A 166 21.61 13.80 -1.54
CA PHE A 166 21.47 14.55 -2.79
C PHE A 166 20.45 15.69 -2.66
N MET A 167 19.28 15.43 -2.09
CA MET A 167 18.25 16.45 -1.85
C MET A 167 18.81 17.61 -1.02
N ASP A 168 19.52 17.33 0.07
CA ASP A 168 20.04 18.39 0.94
C ASP A 168 21.14 19.21 0.25
N ARG A 169 22.06 18.54 -0.48
CA ARG A 169 23.16 19.19 -1.19
C ARG A 169 22.70 20.04 -2.37
N GLN A 170 21.76 19.53 -3.16
CA GLN A 170 21.32 20.16 -4.42
C GLN A 170 20.02 20.96 -4.27
N LYS A 171 19.37 20.92 -3.11
CA LYS A 171 18.03 21.47 -2.88
C LYS A 171 17.01 20.95 -3.92
N ALA A 172 17.19 19.70 -4.33
CA ALA A 172 16.37 19.03 -5.33
C ALA A 172 15.08 18.46 -4.71
N HIS A 173 14.06 18.28 -5.54
CA HIS A 173 12.84 17.58 -5.15
C HIS A 173 13.09 16.07 -5.04
N LEU A 174 12.23 15.36 -4.27
CA LEU A 174 12.39 13.92 -4.03
C LEU A 174 12.45 13.11 -5.33
N PHE A 175 11.54 13.38 -6.28
CA PHE A 175 11.49 12.63 -7.54
C PHE A 175 12.76 12.81 -8.38
N GLU A 176 13.39 13.98 -8.32
CA GLU A 176 14.64 14.28 -9.04
C GLU A 176 15.82 13.54 -8.40
N ALA A 177 15.87 13.54 -7.07
CA ALA A 177 16.90 12.86 -6.31
C ALA A 177 16.79 11.34 -6.44
N GLU A 178 15.57 10.79 -6.45
CA GLU A 178 15.35 9.38 -6.73
C GLU A 178 15.74 9.03 -8.17
N ALA A 179 15.31 9.83 -9.15
CA ALA A 179 15.70 9.61 -10.54
C ALA A 179 17.22 9.61 -10.71
N HIS A 180 17.93 10.47 -9.96
CA HIS A 180 19.39 10.51 -9.96
C HIS A 180 20.04 9.25 -9.35
N VAL A 181 19.48 8.71 -8.26
CA VAL A 181 20.10 7.59 -7.53
C VAL A 181 19.65 6.23 -8.04
N PHE A 182 18.40 6.13 -8.50
CA PHE A 182 17.72 4.90 -8.86
C PHE A 182 17.46 4.72 -10.36
N ASP A 183 17.77 5.73 -11.18
CA ASP A 183 17.41 5.79 -12.61
C ASP A 183 15.88 5.66 -12.85
N SER A 184 15.09 5.91 -11.80
CA SER A 184 13.62 5.88 -11.75
C SER A 184 13.15 6.63 -10.48
N ASN A 185 11.85 6.86 -10.33
CA ASN A 185 11.27 7.50 -9.14
C ASN A 185 10.08 6.68 -8.61
N HIS A 186 9.60 7.03 -7.41
CA HIS A 186 8.50 6.34 -6.74
C HIS A 186 7.15 6.43 -7.46
N SER A 187 6.97 7.33 -8.42
CA SER A 187 5.72 7.49 -9.19
C SER A 187 5.72 6.75 -10.53
N ALA A 188 6.84 6.10 -10.88
CA ALA A 188 7.07 5.46 -12.18
C ALA A 188 6.45 4.06 -12.32
#